data_AF-A0A1W7R4B6-F1
#
_entry.id   AF-A0A1W7R4B6-F1
#
_cell.length_a   1.000
_cell.length_b   1.000
_cell.length_c   1.000
_cell.angle_alpha   90.00
_cell.angle_beta   90.00
_cell.angle_gamma   90.00
#
_symmetry.space_group_name_H-M   'P 1'
#
loop_
_entity.id
_entity.type
_entity.pdbx_description
1 polymer ?
#
loop_
_entity_poly.entity_id
_entity_poly.type
_entity_poly.pdbx_seq_one_letter_code
_entity_poly.pdbx_strand_id
1 'polypeptide(L)' 'QDKKNFYSQLNAAVDMIPKGDIRILMDDFNAKVGSDNSDYENVTGHHGLGEMSENGELFAEICGNNDMVIA' A
#
# COMPACT_ATOMS: atom_id res chain seq x y z
N GLN A 1 -5.17 -18.85 1.06
CA GLN A 1 -4.17 -18.77 -0.03
C GLN A 1 -4.40 -17.52 -0.90
N ASP A 2 -5.31 -16.63 -0.47
CA ASP A 2 -5.95 -15.66 -1.35
C ASP A 2 -5.32 -14.27 -1.27
N LYS A 3 -4.72 -13.93 -0.12
CA LYS A 3 -4.12 -12.63 0.14
C LYS A 3 -2.93 -12.31 -0.79
N LYS A 4 -1.91 -13.17 -0.82
CA LYS A 4 -0.72 -12.94 -1.67
C LYS A 4 -1.10 -12.88 -3.15
N ASN A 5 -2.05 -13.70 -3.58
CA ASN A 5 -2.57 -13.67 -4.94
C ASN A 5 -3.30 -12.36 -5.23
N PHE A 6 -4.17 -11.89 -4.32
CA PHE A 6 -4.84 -10.60 -4.44
C PHE A 6 -3.84 -9.45 -4.58
N TYR A 7 -2.84 -9.36 -3.70
CA TYR A 7 -1.83 -8.30 -3.74
C TYR A 7 -0.95 -8.37 -5.00
N SER A 8 -0.64 -9.57 -5.49
CA SER A 8 0.06 -9.74 -6.77
C SER A 8 -0.78 -9.27 -7.96
N GLN A 9 -2.08 -9.58 -7.97
CA GLN A 9 -3.01 -9.11 -9.01
C GLN A 9 -3.22 -7.60 -8.95
N LEU A 10 -3.31 -7.03 -7.74
CA LEU A 10 -3.40 -5.60 -7.53
C LEU A 10 -2.15 -4.89 -8.09
N ASN A 11 -0.95 -5.38 -7.76
CA ASN A 11 0.28 -4.80 -8.29
C ASN A 11 0.32 -4.84 -9.82
N ALA A 12 -0.04 -5.99 -10.42
CA ALA A 12 -0.11 -6.11 -11.88
C ALA A 12 -1.13 -5.14 -12.50
N ALA A 13 -2.27 -4.89 -11.84
CA ALA A 13 -3.26 -3.93 -12.31
C ALA A 13 -2.75 -2.48 -12.23
N VAL A 14 -2.01 -2.12 -11.17
CA VAL A 14 -1.39 -0.80 -11.02
C VAL A 14 -0.29 -0.58 -12.06
N ASP A 15 0.53 -1.60 -12.33
CA ASP A 15 1.61 -1.56 -13.33
C ASP A 15 1.12 -1.33 -14.77
N MET A 16 -0.13 -1.71 -15.06
CA MET A 16 -0.74 -1.49 -16.37
C MET A 16 -1.17 -0.03 -16.60
N ILE A 17 -1.24 0.79 -15.55
CA ILE A 17 -1.64 2.18 -15.65
C ILE A 17 -0.43 3.03 -16.08
N PRO A 18 -0.53 3.83 -17.16
CA PRO A 18 0.55 4.72 -17.56
C PRO A 18 1.01 5.64 -16.42
N LYS A 19 2.33 5.80 -16.25
CA LYS A 19 2.91 6.64 -15.18
C LYS A 19 2.48 8.12 -15.22
N GLY A 20 2.01 8.60 -16.38
CA GLY A 20 1.51 9.97 -16.55
C GLY A 20 0.08 10.18 -16.05
N ASP A 21 -0.64 9.11 -15.74
CA ASP A 21 -2.03 9.17 -15.29
C ASP A 21 -2.12 9.24 -13.76
N ILE A 22 -3.19 9.84 -13.26
CA ILE A 22 -3.48 9.90 -11.83
C ILE A 22 -4.03 8.54 -11.39
N ARG A 23 -3.37 7.91 -10.40
CA ARG A 23 -3.74 6.61 -9.84
C ARG A 23 -4.36 6.80 -8.46
N ILE A 24 -5.59 6.33 -8.27
CA ILE A 24 -6.30 6.37 -7.00
C ILE A 24 -6.82 4.97 -6.69
N LEU A 25 -6.34 4.38 -5.60
CA LEU A 25 -6.86 3.13 -5.05
C LEU A 25 -7.78 3.48 -3.88
N MET A 26 -9.04 3.05 -3.95
CA MET A 26 -10.05 3.29 -2.92
C MET A 26 -10.83 2.01 -2.68
N ASP A 27 -10.64 1.41 -1.51
CA ASP A 27 -11.50 0.38 -0.94
C ASP A 27 -11.04 0.12 0.49
N ASP A 28 -11.73 -0.77 1.21
CA ASP A 28 -11.23 -1.35 2.45
C ASP A 28 -10.22 -2.47 2.15
N PHE A 29 -8.93 -2.12 2.18
CA PHE A 29 -7.83 -3.09 2.03
C PHE A 29 -7.58 -3.94 3.29
N ASN A 30 -8.36 -3.72 4.37
CA ASN A 30 -8.16 -4.35 5.67
C ASN A 30 -6.70 -4.25 6.15
N ALA A 31 -6.08 -3.10 5.88
CA ALA A 31 -4.67 -2.81 6.12
C ALA A 31 -4.53 -1.85 7.29
N LYS A 32 -3.66 -2.18 8.26
CA LYS A 32 -3.29 -1.27 9.35
C LYS A 32 -1.84 -0.86 9.11
N VAL A 33 -1.60 0.43 8.87
CA VAL A 33 -0.27 0.95 8.59
C VAL A 33 0.53 1.29 9.84
N GLY A 34 -0.09 1.25 11.02
CA GLY A 34 0.59 1.50 12.31
C GLY A 34 1.20 2.90 12.45
N SER A 35 1.66 3.24 13.66
CA SER A 35 2.34 4.52 13.93
C SER A 35 3.83 4.51 13.58
N ASP A 36 4.44 3.31 13.62
CA ASP A 36 5.82 3.10 13.21
C ASP A 36 5.84 2.85 11.71
N ASN A 37 6.44 3.77 10.98
CA ASN A 37 6.58 3.75 9.53
C ASN A 37 8.05 3.70 9.10
N SER A 38 8.93 3.19 9.96
CA SER A 38 10.32 2.92 9.60
C SER A 38 10.36 2.14 8.28
N ASP A 39 11.21 2.55 7.34
CA ASP A 39 11.33 2.02 5.96
C ASP A 39 10.21 2.42 4.98
N TYR A 40 9.15 3.09 5.45
CA TYR A 40 7.99 3.54 4.65
C TYR A 40 7.65 5.02 4.86
N GLU A 41 8.61 5.85 5.28
CA GLU A 41 8.40 7.26 5.64
C GLU A 41 7.94 8.12 4.47
N ASN A 42 8.30 7.72 3.25
CA ASN A 42 7.84 8.35 2.00
C ASN A 42 6.47 7.87 1.53
N VAL A 43 5.93 6.80 2.13
CA VAL A 43 4.67 6.15 1.71
C VAL A 43 3.53 6.50 2.67
N THR A 44 3.77 6.48 3.98
CA THR A 44 2.75 6.73 5.00
C THR A 44 3.26 7.67 6.07
N GLY A 45 2.38 8.50 6.64
CA GLY A 45 2.70 9.38 7.76
C GLY A 45 2.65 8.67 9.13
N HIS A 46 3.09 9.37 10.18
CA HIS A 46 3.09 8.87 11.56
C HIS A 46 1.71 8.80 12.24
N HIS A 47 0.62 8.97 11.49
CA HIS A 47 -0.74 9.05 12.02
C HIS A 47 -1.46 7.71 12.09
N GLY A 48 -0.85 6.62 11.62
CA GLY A 48 -1.44 5.30 11.78
C GLY A 48 -1.53 4.90 13.25
N LEU A 49 -2.49 4.03 13.56
CA LEU A 49 -2.78 3.61 14.93
C LEU A 49 -2.33 2.17 15.16
N GLY A 50 -1.64 1.94 16.26
CA GLY A 50 -1.18 0.61 16.68
C GLY A 50 -0.01 0.10 15.87
N GLU A 51 0.16 -1.22 15.85
CA GLU A 51 1.19 -1.90 15.07
C GLU A 51 0.74 -2.12 13.62
N MET A 52 1.69 -2.05 12.69
CA MET A 52 1.45 -2.37 11.29
C MET A 52 1.01 -3.85 11.19
N SER A 53 -0.07 -4.10 10.45
CA SER A 53 -0.49 -5.48 10.18
C SER A 53 0.27 -6.04 8.99
N GLU A 54 0.31 -7.37 8.84
CA GLU A 54 0.86 -8.03 7.64
C GLU A 54 0.16 -7.55 6.35
N ASN A 55 -1.08 -7.06 6.42
CA ASN A 55 -1.75 -6.43 5.28
C ASN A 55 -1.24 -5.00 5.04
N GLY A 56 -0.97 -4.26 6.12
CA GLY A 56 -0.33 -2.95 6.07
C GLY A 56 1.03 -2.99 5.39
N GLU A 57 1.88 -3.96 5.76
CA GLU A 57 3.21 -4.14 5.17
C GLU A 57 3.12 -4.36 3.65
N LEU A 58 2.31 -5.33 3.20
CA LEU A 58 2.16 -5.59 1.75
C LEU A 58 1.56 -4.40 1.00
N PHE A 59 0.62 -3.69 1.62
CA PHE A 59 0.01 -2.53 0.98
C PHE A 59 1.00 -1.36 0.88
N ALA A 60 1.80 -1.12 1.92
CA ALA A 60 2.86 -0.13 1.93
C ALA A 60 3.98 -0.47 0.92
N GLU A 61 4.35 -1.74 0.78
CA GLU A 61 5.31 -2.21 -0.22
C GLU A 61 4.82 -1.91 -1.65
N ILE A 62 3.56 -2.22 -1.97
CA ILE A 62 2.98 -1.91 -3.28
C ILE A 62 2.96 -0.40 -3.51
N CYS A 63 2.54 0.39 -2.52
CA CYS A 63 2.49 1.84 -2.66
C CYS A 63 3.89 2.43 -2.88
N GLY A 64 4.88 1.98 -2.09
CA GLY A 64 6.27 2.41 -2.23
C GLY A 64 6.89 2.04 -3.58
N ASN A 65 6.65 0.83 -4.08
CA ASN A 65 7.15 0.39 -5.38
C ASN A 65 6.51 1.14 -6.57
N ASN A 66 5.35 1.76 -6.36
CA ASN A 66 4.57 2.43 -7.39
C ASN A 66 4.55 3.96 -7.27
N ASP A 67 5.41 4.56 -6.44
CA ASP A 67 5.43 6.01 -6.18
C ASP A 67 4.07 6.55 -5.69
N MET A 68 3.37 5.76 -4.86
CA MET A 68 2.07 6.10 -4.28
C MET A 68 2.20 6.41 -2.79
N VAL A 69 1.27 7.21 -2.28
CA VAL A 69 1.18 7.58 -0.87
C VAL A 69 -0.14 7.10 -0.26
N ILE A 70 -0.08 6.71 1.00
CA ILE A 70 -1.22 6.34 1.83
C ILE A 70 -1.60 7.57 2.66
N ALA A 71 -2.87 7.97 2.55
CA ALA A 71 -3.44 9.16 3.18
C ALA A 71 -4.48 8.80 4.23
#